data_AF-T0HNV3-F1
#
_entry.id   AF-T0HNV3-F1
#
_cell.length_a   1.000
_cell.length_b   1.000
_cell.length_c   1.000
_cell.angle_alpha   90.00
_cell.angle_beta   90.00
_cell.angle_gamma   90.00
#
_symmetry.space_group_name_H-M   'P 1'
#
loop_
_entity.id
_entity.type
_entity.pdbx_description
1 polymer ?
#
loop_
_entity_poly.entity_id
_entity_poly.type
_entity_poly.pdbx_seq_one_letter_code
_entity_poly.pdbx_strand_id
1 'polypeptide(L)'
;MNENRLVGVLALAIFVPGAIFALRDFRKGRARLMLFSRARSKVEAGREENPRKFWAYTAFNFAVCLTVGVFCVLLFFKPVE
;
A
#
# COMPACT_ATOMS: atom_id res chain seq x y z
N MET A 1 -21.90 -7.13 -13.52
CA MET A 1 -20.59 -7.43 -12.89
C MET A 1 -20.90 -8.01 -11.52
N ASN A 2 -20.37 -9.18 -11.14
CA ASN A 2 -20.58 -9.74 -9.79
C ASN A 2 -20.13 -8.73 -8.72
N GLU A 3 -20.88 -8.56 -7.63
CA GLU A 3 -20.55 -7.65 -6.51
C GLU A 3 -19.12 -7.88 -6.01
N ASN A 4 -18.68 -9.13 -5.93
CA ASN A 4 -17.31 -9.48 -5.53
C ASN A 4 -16.25 -8.87 -6.48
N ARG A 5 -16.50 -8.87 -7.79
CA ARG A 5 -15.60 -8.26 -8.78
C ARG A 5 -15.61 -6.75 -8.68
N LEU A 6 -16.77 -6.13 -8.42
CA LEU A 6 -16.87 -4.69 -8.18
C LEU A 6 -16.09 -4.27 -6.95
N VAL A 7 -16.23 -4.99 -5.84
CA VAL A 7 -15.46 -4.75 -4.61
C VAL A 7 -13.95 -4.91 -4.87
N GLY A 8 -13.54 -5.95 -5.61
CA GLY A 8 -12.14 -6.15 -5.99
C GLY A 8 -11.59 -4.99 -6.83
N VAL A 9 -12.35 -4.48 -7.80
CA VAL A 9 -11.95 -3.33 -8.63
C VAL A 9 -11.88 -2.04 -7.81
N LEU A 10 -12.84 -1.80 -6.91
CA LEU A 10 -12.83 -0.64 -6.02
C LEU A 10 -11.64 -0.68 -5.06
N ALA A 11 -11.33 -1.85 -4.50
CA ALA A 11 -10.17 -2.05 -3.66
C ALA A 11 -8.87 -1.74 -4.42
N LEU A 12 -8.73 -2.22 -5.66
CA LEU A 12 -7.60 -1.87 -6.54
C LEU A 12 -7.52 -0.37 -6.81
N ALA A 13 -8.64 0.29 -7.12
CA ALA A 13 -8.66 1.71 -7.43
C ALA A 13 -8.19 2.59 -6.26
N ILE A 14 -8.54 2.22 -5.03
CA ILE A 14 -8.10 2.92 -3.81
C ILE A 14 -6.63 2.59 -3.49
N PHE A 15 -6.23 1.34 -3.69
CA PHE A 15 -4.93 0.83 -3.27
C PHE A 15 -3.78 1.20 -4.20
N VAL A 16 -3.98 1.12 -5.52
CA VAL A 16 -2.95 1.31 -6.54
C VAL A 16 -2.22 2.67 -6.42
N PRO A 17 -2.90 3.82 -6.24
CA PRO A 17 -2.23 5.10 -6.02
C PRO A 17 -1.29 5.07 -4.82
N GLY A 18 -1.73 4.47 -3.71
CA GLY A 18 -0.90 4.28 -2.52
C GLY A 18 0.36 3.48 -2.84
N ALA A 19 0.21 2.31 -3.46
CA ALA A 19 1.32 1.43 -3.82
C ALA A 19 2.35 2.14 -4.72
N ILE A 20 1.88 2.91 -5.70
CA ILE A 20 2.74 3.73 -6.57
C ILE A 20 3.52 4.76 -5.77
N PHE A 21 2.88 5.47 -4.82
CA PHE A 21 3.59 6.44 -3.97
C PHE A 21 4.65 5.77 -3.10
N ALA A 22 4.34 4.66 -2.43
CA ALA A 22 5.32 3.93 -1.63
C ALA A 22 6.51 3.44 -2.47
N LEU A 23 6.27 2.95 -3.68
CA LEU A 23 7.35 2.54 -4.59
C LEU A 23 8.22 3.73 -5.01
N ARG A 24 7.61 4.88 -5.33
CA ARG A 24 8.35 6.11 -5.68
C ARG A 24 9.19 6.60 -4.52
N ASP A 25 8.68 6.51 -3.29
CA ASP A 25 9.41 6.94 -2.10
C ASP A 25 10.59 6.02 -1.82
N PHE A 26 10.37 4.70 -1.89
CA PHE A 26 11.43 3.72 -1.72
C PHE A 26 12.60 3.97 -2.69
N ARG A 27 12.29 4.24 -3.97
CA ARG A 27 13.30 4.60 -4.98
C ARG A 27 14.05 5.91 -4.69
N LYS A 28 13.42 6.83 -3.94
CA LYS A 28 14.03 8.08 -3.47
C LYS A 28 14.74 7.93 -2.12
N GLY A 29 14.84 6.72 -1.57
CA GLY A 29 15.42 6.47 -0.25
C GLY A 29 14.60 7.04 0.90
N ARG A 30 13.29 7.23 0.70
CA ARG A 30 12.34 7.72 1.72
C ARG A 30 11.24 6.71 1.95
N ALA A 31 10.69 6.68 3.15
CA ALA A 31 9.51 5.89 3.47
C ALA A 31 8.54 6.72 4.30
N ARG A 32 7.26 6.68 3.92
CA ARG A 32 6.15 7.31 4.65
C ARG A 32 5.10 6.26 4.94
N LEU A 33 4.55 6.23 6.15
CA LEU A 33 3.51 5.26 6.50
C LEU A 33 2.19 5.60 5.78
N MET A 34 1.69 4.67 4.97
CA MET A 34 0.45 4.84 4.20
C MET A 34 -0.77 5.15 5.08
N LEU A 35 -0.86 4.56 6.28
CA LEU A 35 -2.03 4.69 7.17
C LEU A 35 -2.03 5.97 8.04
N PHE A 36 -0.87 6.62 8.20
CA PHE A 36 -0.70 7.73 9.15
C PHE A 36 -0.24 9.04 8.51
N SER A 37 -0.20 9.10 7.17
CA SER A 37 0.11 10.33 6.44
C SER A 37 -1.05 11.32 6.50
N ARG A 38 -1.31 11.91 7.66
CA ARG A 38 -2.11 13.14 7.77
C ARG A 38 -1.32 14.27 7.12
N ALA A 39 -1.97 15.13 6.34
CA ALA A 39 -1.36 16.28 5.66
C ALA A 39 -0.56 17.23 6.58
N ARG A 40 -0.76 17.15 7.91
CA ARG A 40 -0.10 17.98 8.92
C ARG A 40 1.13 17.35 9.59
N SER A 41 1.31 16.03 9.53
CA SER A 41 2.45 15.36 10.16
C SER A 41 2.90 14.20 9.27
N LYS A 42 3.86 14.51 8.40
CA LYS A 42 4.48 13.53 7.53
C LYS A 42 5.39 12.67 8.39
N VAL A 43 4.91 11.50 8.78
CA VAL A 43 5.73 10.48 9.42
C VAL A 43 6.62 9.87 8.33
N GLU A 44 7.65 10.62 7.97
CA GLU A 44 8.66 10.29 6.96
C GLU A 44 9.95 9.81 7.65
N ALA A 45 10.65 8.90 6.99
CA ALA A 45 11.97 8.43 7.38
C ALA A 45 12.85 8.31 6.13
N GLY A 46 14.01 8.98 6.15
CA GLY A 46 15.07 8.78 5.18
C GLY A 46 15.92 7.55 5.50
N ARG A 47 16.39 6.84 4.48
CA ARG A 47 17.32 5.71 4.64
C ARG A 47 18.64 6.13 5.29
N GLU A 48 19.13 7.33 4.96
CA GLU A 48 20.39 7.88 5.48
C GLU A 48 20.23 8.45 6.89
N GLU A 49 19.08 9.09 7.18
CA GLU A 49 18.81 9.68 8.50
C GLU A 49 18.45 8.64 9.55
N ASN A 50 17.63 7.65 9.20
CA ASN A 50 17.18 6.61 10.12
C ASN A 50 16.87 5.29 9.38
N PRO A 51 17.89 4.45 9.14
CA PRO A 51 17.73 3.24 8.35
C PRO A 51 16.75 2.25 8.99
N ARG A 52 16.73 2.14 10.33
CA ARG A 52 15.83 1.25 11.06
C ARG A 52 14.36 1.63 10.83
N LYS A 53 14.04 2.92 10.94
CA LYS A 53 12.69 3.45 10.73
C LYS A 53 12.28 3.36 9.26
N PHE A 54 13.20 3.64 8.33
CA PHE A 54 12.98 3.47 6.88
C PHE A 54 12.58 2.03 6.53
N TRP A 55 13.33 1.04 7.01
CA TRP A 55 13.03 -0.36 6.74
C TRP A 55 11.73 -0.82 7.40
N ALA A 56 11.45 -0.39 8.63
CA ALA A 56 10.18 -0.68 9.29
C ALA A 56 8.99 -0.16 8.50
N TYR A 57 9.08 1.07 7.97
CA TYR A 57 8.00 1.71 7.22
C TYR A 57 7.83 1.08 5.85
N THR A 58 8.93 0.75 5.19
CA THR A 58 8.94 0.03 3.92
C THR A 58 8.31 -1.36 4.08
N ALA A 59 8.72 -2.12 5.09
CA ALA A 59 8.19 -3.45 5.37
C ALA A 59 6.69 -3.40 5.70
N PHE A 60 6.26 -2.42 6.50
CA PHE A 60 4.85 -2.21 6.80
C PHE A 60 4.03 -1.90 5.54
N ASN A 61 4.47 -0.95 4.73
CA ASN A 61 3.80 -0.62 3.47
C ASN A 61 3.74 -1.83 2.54
N PHE A 62 4.82 -2.61 2.46
CA PHE A 62 4.87 -3.84 1.66
C PHE A 62 3.86 -4.90 2.15
N ALA A 63 3.77 -5.12 3.47
CA ALA A 63 2.82 -6.06 4.06
C ALA A 63 1.36 -5.66 3.77
N VAL A 64 1.03 -4.37 3.89
CA VAL A 64 -0.30 -3.85 3.50
C VAL A 64 -0.54 -4.07 2.02
N CYS A 65 0.46 -3.76 1.18
CA CYS A 65 0.36 -3.94 -0.26
C CYS A 65 0.09 -5.38 -0.66
N LEU A 66 0.82 -6.31 -0.07
CA LEU A 66 0.70 -7.74 -0.35
C LEU A 66 -0.66 -8.26 0.11
N THR A 67 -1.09 -7.90 1.32
CA THR A 67 -2.39 -8.28 1.87
C THR A 67 -3.53 -7.80 0.97
N VAL A 68 -3.58 -6.51 0.64
CA VAL A 68 -4.64 -5.96 -0.21
C VAL A 68 -4.60 -6.56 -1.61
N GLY A 69 -3.41 -6.74 -2.19
CA GLY A 69 -3.23 -7.39 -3.49
C GLY A 69 -3.80 -8.81 -3.51
N VAL A 70 -3.51 -9.62 -2.48
CA VAL A 70 -4.06 -10.97 -2.34
C VAL A 70 -5.59 -10.94 -2.25
N PHE A 71 -6.16 -10.07 -1.41
CA PHE A 71 -7.63 -9.95 -1.31
C PHE A 71 -8.28 -9.50 -2.61
N CYS A 72 -7.66 -8.57 -3.34
CA CYS A 72 -8.17 -8.14 -4.66
C CYS A 72 -8.20 -9.31 -5.64
N VAL A 73 -7.13 -10.12 -5.70
CA VAL A 73 -7.07 -11.32 -6.55
C VAL A 73 -8.15 -12.32 -6.14
N LEU A 74 -8.26 -12.64 -4.84
CA LEU A 74 -9.25 -13.59 -4.33
C LEU A 74 -10.68 -13.14 -4.64
N LEU A 75 -11.01 -11.86 -4.45
CA LEU A 75 -12.33 -11.32 -4.74
C LEU A 75 -12.66 -11.28 -6.23
N PHE A 76 -11.66 -10.99 -7.07
CA PHE A 76 -11.83 -10.95 -8.51
C PHE A 76 -12.08 -12.34 -9.11
N PHE A 77 -11.34 -13.35 -8.64
CA PHE A 77 -11.45 -14.74 -9.08
C PHE A 77 -12.45 -15.58 -8.28
N LYS A 78 -13.07 -15.02 -7.22
CA LYS A 78 -14.10 -15.74 -6.46
C LYS A 78 -15.21 -16.20 -7.42
N PRO A 79 -15.49 -17.51 -7.49
CA PRO A 79 -16.56 -18.02 -8.33
C PRO A 79 -17.90 -17.43 -7.89
N VAL A 80 -18.76 -17.14 -8.88
CA VAL A 80 -20.14 -16.71 -8.64
C VAL A 80 -20.93 -18.01 -8.54
N GLU A 81 -21.44 -18.33 -7.35
CA GLU A 81 -22.48 -19.37 -7.20
C GLU A 81 -23.81 -18.86 -7.76
#